data_AF-M0EV86-F1
#
_entry.id   AF-M0EV86-F1
#
_cell.length_a   1.000
_cell.length_b   1.000
_cell.length_c   1.000
_cell.angle_alpha   90.00
_cell.angle_beta   90.00
_cell.angle_gamma   90.00
#
_symmetry.space_group_name_H-M   'P 1'
#
loop_
_entity.id
_entity.type
_entity.pdbx_description
1 polymer ?
#
loop_
_entity_poly.entity_id
_entity_poly.type
_entity_poly.pdbx_seq_one_letter_code
_entity_poly.pdbx_strand_id
1 'polypeptide(L)'
;MVPMALAFGGVPGGPEVVIVLIVAALLFGVPLVLVAGVVLYFTTRSDDDAVDDGASGAGSREPDAERIAELEAEVERLREKVDGEADEAEEAERS
;
A
#
# COMPACT_ATOMS: atom_id res chain seq x y z
N MET A 1 8.63 46.79 27.15
CA MET A 1 8.28 46.87 25.72
C MET A 1 9.14 45.84 25.02
N VAL A 2 8.57 44.71 24.62
CA VAL A 2 9.34 43.66 23.94
C VAL A 2 9.73 44.22 22.56
N PRO A 3 11.02 44.26 22.18
CA PRO A 3 11.39 44.86 20.92
C PRO A 3 10.77 44.03 19.79
N MET A 4 9.84 44.66 19.06
CA MET A 4 9.35 44.22 17.75
C MET A 4 10.47 44.39 16.70
N ALA A 5 11.58 43.69 16.92
CA ALA A 5 12.59 43.49 15.90
C ALA A 5 12.35 42.10 15.30
N LEU A 6 11.25 41.97 14.54
CA LEU A 6 11.25 41.10 13.38
C LEU A 6 12.25 41.72 12.39
N ALA A 7 13.53 41.56 12.69
CA ALA A 7 14.63 41.96 11.82
C ALA A 7 14.68 40.96 10.65
N PHE A 8 13.77 41.14 9.70
CA PHE A 8 13.79 40.48 8.38
C PHE A 8 14.99 40.99 7.58
N GLY A 9 16.19 40.58 7.96
CA GLY A 9 17.44 41.04 7.38
C GLY A 9 18.60 40.11 7.66
N GLY A 10 18.81 39.14 6.76
CA GLY A 10 20.18 38.79 6.34
C GLY A 10 20.81 37.51 6.86
N VAL A 11 20.11 36.62 7.58
CA VAL A 11 20.65 35.27 7.89
C VAL A 11 19.83 34.20 7.17
N PRO A 12 20.29 33.70 6.00
CA PRO A 12 19.69 32.52 5.40
C PRO A 12 19.92 31.32 6.34
N GLY A 13 18.86 30.82 6.97
CA GLY A 13 18.95 29.69 7.92
C GLY A 13 18.39 29.94 9.32
N GLY A 14 17.98 31.17 9.62
CA GLY A 14 17.54 31.58 10.96
C GLY A 14 16.10 31.17 11.34
N PRO A 15 15.42 31.97 12.18
CA PRO A 15 14.01 31.73 12.57
C PRO A 15 13.05 31.53 11.39
N GLU A 16 13.37 32.09 10.22
CA GLU A 16 12.63 31.93 8.98
C GLU A 16 12.56 30.46 8.53
N VAL A 17 13.63 29.67 8.69
CA VAL A 17 13.60 28.24 8.36
C VAL A 17 12.69 27.48 9.31
N VAL A 18 12.68 27.84 10.59
CA VAL A 18 11.77 27.26 11.57
C VAL A 18 10.32 27.57 11.21
N ILE A 19 10.02 28.81 10.81
CA ILE A 19 8.69 29.21 10.36
C ILE A 19 8.29 28.45 9.11
N VAL A 20 9.16 28.34 8.10
CA VAL A 20 8.90 27.58 6.87
C VAL A 20 8.68 26.10 7.19
N LEU A 21 9.45 25.51 8.12
CA LEU A 21 9.27 24.13 8.55
C LEU A 21 7.92 23.93 9.23
N ILE A 22 7.51 24.86 10.09
CA ILE A 22 6.18 24.82 10.74
C ILE A 22 5.09 24.92 9.67
N VAL A 23 5.19 25.86 8.74
CA VAL A 23 4.22 26.02 7.65
C VAL A 23 4.18 24.77 6.76
N ALA A 24 5.33 24.21 6.39
CA ALA A 24 5.42 22.98 5.62
C ALA A 24 4.84 21.77 6.37
N ALA A 25 5.09 21.66 7.67
CA ALA A 25 4.50 20.62 8.50
C ALA A 25 2.98 20.75 8.59
N LEU A 26 2.44 21.97 8.65
CA LEU A 26 1.00 22.20 8.65
C LEU A 26 0.35 21.94 7.28
N LEU A 27 0.99 22.37 6.20
CA LEU A 27 0.45 22.22 4.84
C LEU A 27 0.63 20.81 4.26
N PHE A 28 1.72 20.13 4.60
CA PHE A 28 2.04 18.81 4.05
C PHE A 28 2.02 17.73 5.11
N GLY A 29 2.58 17.99 6.29
CA GLY A 29 2.65 17.00 7.37
C GLY A 29 1.27 16.59 7.88
N VAL A 30 0.41 17.54 8.24
CA VAL A 30 -0.94 17.22 8.75
C VAL A 30 -1.77 16.45 7.71
N PRO A 31 -1.90 16.90 6.44
CA PRO A 31 -2.63 16.13 5.44
C PRO A 31 -2.05 14.74 5.19
N LEU A 32 -0.72 14.60 5.18
CA LEU A 32 -0.05 13.31 4.97
C LEU A 32 -0.30 12.35 6.13
N VAL A 33 -0.26 12.84 7.37
CA VAL A 33 -0.60 12.05 8.57
C VAL A 33 -2.08 11.63 8.56
N LEU A 34 -2.99 12.52 8.14
CA LEU A 34 -4.41 12.16 8.02
C LEU A 34 -4.63 11.06 6.98
N VAL A 35 -4.03 11.19 5.79
CA VAL A 35 -4.12 10.16 4.74
C VAL A 35 -3.51 8.85 5.23
N ALA A 36 -2.32 8.88 5.82
CA ALA A 36 -1.67 7.70 6.37
C ALA A 36 -2.52 7.05 7.47
N GLY A 37 -3.12 7.84 8.36
CA GLY A 37 -4.00 7.35 9.41
C GLY A 37 -5.29 6.74 8.88
N VAL A 38 -5.91 7.34 7.85
CA VAL A 38 -7.09 6.77 7.18
C VAL A 38 -6.74 5.45 6.49
N VAL A 39 -5.66 5.42 5.70
CA VAL A 39 -5.20 4.20 5.02
C VAL A 39 -4.88 3.11 6.04
N LEU A 40 -4.11 3.45 7.09
CA LEU A 40 -3.79 2.51 8.15
C LEU A 40 -5.06 2.02 8.84
N TYR A 41 -5.99 2.90 9.21
CA TYR A 41 -7.25 2.51 9.83
C TYR A 41 -8.08 1.57 8.95
N PHE A 42 -8.16 1.81 7.64
CA PHE A 42 -8.89 0.91 6.74
C PHE A 42 -8.15 -0.42 6.54
N THR A 43 -6.82 -0.40 6.42
CA THR A 43 -5.99 -1.62 6.31
C THR A 43 -6.05 -2.44 7.59
N THR A 44 -5.82 -1.84 8.76
CA THR A 44 -5.87 -2.54 10.04
C THR A 44 -7.28 -2.93 10.41
N ARG A 45 -8.31 -2.26 9.90
CA ARG A 45 -9.70 -2.68 10.11
C ARG A 45 -10.10 -3.84 9.20
N SER A 46 -9.54 -3.94 8.00
CA SER A 46 -9.61 -5.17 7.21
C SER A 46 -8.85 -6.31 7.89
N ASP A 47 -7.76 -5.99 8.57
CA ASP A 47 -7.02 -6.91 9.46
C ASP A 47 -7.60 -7.01 10.88
N ASP A 48 -8.67 -6.30 11.29
CA ASP A 48 -9.23 -6.43 12.66
C ASP A 48 -10.18 -7.65 12.76
N ASP A 49 -10.49 -8.31 11.63
CA ASP A 49 -10.87 -9.73 11.66
C ASP A 49 -9.64 -10.65 11.92
N ALA A 50 -8.43 -10.10 11.93
CA ALA A 50 -7.13 -10.76 12.10
C ALA A 50 -6.17 -9.97 13.04
N VAL A 51 -6.70 -9.42 14.15
CA VAL A 51 -5.98 -9.20 15.42
C VAL A 51 -4.65 -8.40 15.37
N ASP A 52 -4.68 -7.18 15.92
CA ASP A 52 -3.67 -6.65 16.86
C ASP A 52 -2.19 -6.99 16.55
N ASP A 53 -1.47 -6.12 15.82
CA ASP A 53 -0.19 -5.62 16.35
C ASP A 53 0.36 -4.41 15.57
N GLY A 54 0.66 -3.34 16.30
CA GLY A 54 1.04 -2.03 15.81
C GLY A 54 2.54 -1.83 15.59
N ALA A 55 3.28 -2.82 15.11
CA ALA A 55 4.70 -2.63 14.81
C ALA A 55 5.20 -3.50 13.65
N SER A 56 5.84 -2.84 12.68
CA SER A 56 6.60 -3.39 11.55
C SER A 56 5.80 -3.96 10.38
N GLY A 57 5.77 -3.17 9.29
CA GLY A 57 5.23 -3.56 7.99
C GLY A 57 5.92 -4.78 7.37
N ALA A 58 5.33 -5.94 7.61
CA ALA A 58 5.62 -7.20 6.92
C ALA A 58 4.34 -8.03 6.68
N GLY A 59 3.16 -7.39 6.63
CA GLY A 59 1.86 -8.06 6.56
C GLY A 59 1.37 -8.49 5.17
N SER A 60 2.18 -8.36 4.12
CA SER A 60 1.71 -8.53 2.73
C SER A 60 2.05 -9.89 2.10
N ARG A 61 2.25 -10.97 2.88
CA ARG A 61 2.63 -12.29 2.31
C ARG A 61 1.58 -13.39 2.44
N GLU A 62 0.71 -13.32 3.43
CA GLU A 62 -0.26 -14.39 3.70
C GLU A 62 -1.50 -14.36 2.77
N PRO A 63 -2.17 -13.21 2.50
CA PRO A 63 -3.40 -13.23 1.70
C PRO A 63 -3.15 -13.48 0.20
N ASP A 64 -1.93 -13.22 -0.27
CA ASP A 64 -1.53 -13.53 -1.65
C ASP A 64 -1.30 -15.04 -1.83
N ALA A 65 -0.78 -15.74 -0.82
CA ALA A 65 -0.49 -17.16 -0.91
C ALA A 65 -1.76 -18.02 -1.08
N GLU A 66 -2.84 -17.69 -0.37
CA GLU A 66 -4.11 -18.41 -0.47
C GLU A 66 -4.80 -18.17 -1.83
N ARG A 67 -4.78 -16.92 -2.31
CA ARG A 67 -5.29 -16.58 -3.66
C ARG A 67 -4.48 -17.23 -4.78
N ILE A 68 -3.15 -17.32 -4.63
CA ILE A 68 -2.28 -17.98 -5.59
C ILE A 68 -2.58 -19.49 -5.62
N ALA A 69 -2.78 -20.13 -4.47
CA ALA A 69 -3.13 -21.56 -4.40
C ALA A 69 -4.48 -21.89 -5.07
N GLU A 70 -5.48 -21.02 -4.90
CA GLU A 70 -6.77 -21.15 -5.60
C GLU A 70 -6.62 -21.01 -7.12
N LEU A 71 -5.83 -20.02 -7.56
CA LEU A 71 -5.54 -19.77 -8.97
C LEU A 71 -4.77 -20.92 -9.63
N GLU A 72 -3.80 -21.52 -8.93
CA GLU A 72 -3.07 -22.70 -9.42
C GLU A 72 -3.98 -23.91 -9.62
N ALA A 73 -4.94 -24.14 -8.70
CA ALA A 73 -5.91 -25.22 -8.83
C ALA A 73 -6.89 -25.02 -10.00
N GLU A 74 -7.27 -23.77 -10.33
CA GLU A 74 -8.10 -23.47 -11.49
C GLU A 74 -7.33 -23.68 -12.81
N VAL A 75 -6.04 -23.33 -12.86
CA VAL A 75 -5.20 -23.52 -14.05
C VAL A 75 -5.01 -25.01 -14.37
N GLU A 76 -4.81 -25.86 -13.36
CA GLU A 76 -4.71 -27.32 -13.55
C GLU A 76 -5.97 -27.89 -14.21
N ARG A 77 -7.16 -27.49 -13.73
CA ARG A 77 -8.45 -27.88 -14.34
C ARG A 77 -8.60 -27.40 -15.78
N LEU A 78 -8.15 -26.17 -16.06
CA LEU A 78 -8.26 -25.60 -17.40
C LEU A 78 -7.30 -26.31 -18.37
N ARG A 79 -6.13 -26.71 -17.89
CA ARG A 79 -5.14 -27.46 -18.66
C ARG A 79 -5.63 -28.87 -18.98
N GLU A 80 -6.23 -29.57 -18.01
CA GLU A 80 -6.83 -30.89 -18.23
C GLU A 80 -7.96 -30.85 -19.28
N LYS A 81 -8.80 -29.81 -19.27
CA LYS A 81 -9.82 -29.61 -20.31
C LYS A 81 -9.22 -29.36 -21.69
N VAL A 82 -8.19 -28.52 -21.78
CA VAL A 82 -7.55 -28.18 -23.06
C VAL A 82 -6.80 -29.38 -23.63
N ASP A 83 -6.07 -30.12 -22.80
CA ASP A 83 -5.36 -31.33 -23.22
C ASP A 83 -6.36 -32.42 -23.67
N GLY A 84 -7.47 -32.62 -22.95
CA GLY A 84 -8.52 -33.55 -23.36
C GLY A 84 -9.20 -33.18 -24.68
N GLU A 85 -9.47 -31.89 -24.92
CA GLU A 85 -10.05 -31.41 -26.18
C GLU A 85 -9.05 -31.53 -27.35
N ALA A 86 -7.75 -31.37 -27.08
CA ALA A 86 -6.69 -31.57 -28.07
C ALA A 86 -6.55 -33.06 -28.46
N ASP A 87 -6.61 -33.98 -27.50
CA ASP A 87 -6.56 -35.42 -27.74
C ASP A 87 -7.77 -35.91 -28.54
N GLU A 88 -8.99 -35.42 -28.23
CA GLU A 88 -10.20 -35.73 -28.98
C GLU A 88 -10.14 -35.21 -30.43
N ALA A 89 -9.55 -34.03 -30.64
CA ALA A 89 -9.35 -33.47 -31.97
C ALA A 89 -8.34 -34.28 -32.81
N GLU A 90 -7.24 -34.74 -32.20
CA GLU A 90 -6.27 -35.61 -32.88
C GLU A 90 -6.84 -36.99 -33.22
N GLU A 91 -7.71 -37.55 -32.38
CA GLU A 91 -8.34 -38.85 -32.62
C GLU A 91 -9.38 -38.77 -33.75
N ALA A 92 -10.12 -37.66 -33.83
CA ALA A 92 -11.04 -37.37 -34.92
C ALA A 92 -10.33 -37.20 -36.28
N GLU A 93 -9.10 -36.67 -36.31
CA GLU A 93 -8.33 -36.49 -37.54
C GLU A 93 -7.68 -37.80 -38.05
N ARG A 94 -7.46 -38.79 -37.16
CA ARG A 94 -6.93 -40.12 -37.53
C ARG A 94 -7.99 -41.15 -37.97
N SER A 95 -9.28 -40.84 -37.85
CA SER A 95 -10.41 -41.74 -38.19
C SER A 95 -11.01 -41.46 -39.56
#